data_AF-A0ABD8ANT2-F1
#
_entry.id   AF-A0ABD8ANT2-F1
#
_cell.length_a   1.000
_cell.length_b   1.000
_cell.length_c   1.000
_cell.angle_alpha   90.00
_cell.angle_beta   90.00
_cell.angle_gamma   90.00
#
_symmetry.space_group_name_H-M   'P 1'
#
loop_
_entity.id
_entity.type
_entity.pdbx_description
1 polymer ?
#
loop_
_entity_poly.entity_id
_entity_poly.type
_entity_poly.pdbx_seq_one_letter_code
_entity_poly.pdbx_strand_id
1 'polypeptide(L)'
;MPAITFASRHEESPTCSHAAGTAPFDYLPKPSLDRLRKINHFLIHAFQNSISVIQENLTGTYLFLLTDSNGVLLSMNYSSDLKAVVEDSPIRPGMFFTAQSCGVNAISVTMDSNEPVVLLPEQHESPYFQSWHCYAAPLFMGSQHVGYLDVSTINANMQGELIAIAKLIPAYMQNCYQSQQTAEVCDKPAVEFTERQLTILEMIAGGLTVKAIALKLKIKECTVNHHKKVIFNKLGVQSSTEAVSIASRMSYV
;
A
#
# COMPACT_ATOMS: atom_id res chain seq x y z
N MET A 1 15.82 -9.41 14.03
CA MET A 1 16.01 -10.73 13.40
C MET A 1 16.98 -10.57 12.22
N PRO A 2 17.92 -11.50 11.99
CA PRO A 2 18.70 -11.52 10.74
C PRO A 2 17.73 -11.74 9.57
N ALA A 3 17.97 -11.07 8.44
CA ALA A 3 17.14 -11.27 7.24
C ALA A 3 17.35 -12.70 6.72
N ILE A 4 16.27 -13.34 6.26
CA ILE A 4 16.36 -14.68 5.70
C ILE A 4 17.04 -14.55 4.33
N THR A 5 18.20 -15.18 4.18
CA THR A 5 18.80 -15.43 2.87
C THR A 5 18.12 -16.66 2.30
N PHE A 6 17.41 -16.51 1.18
CA PHE A 6 16.79 -17.64 0.51
C PHE A 6 17.90 -18.60 0.06
N ALA A 7 17.87 -19.87 0.46
CA ALA A 7 18.86 -20.84 0.02
C ALA A 7 18.49 -21.36 -1.37
N SER A 8 19.44 -21.32 -2.30
CA SER A 8 19.30 -21.85 -3.66
C SER A 8 18.97 -23.35 -3.59
N ARG A 9 17.79 -23.77 -4.05
CA ARG A 9 17.56 -25.19 -4.34
C ARG A 9 18.29 -25.52 -5.64
N HIS A 10 19.37 -26.29 -5.52
CA HIS A 10 19.93 -27.02 -6.65
C HIS A 10 19.00 -28.18 -6.98
N GLU A 11 18.24 -28.06 -8.07
CA GLU A 11 17.74 -29.22 -8.82
C GLU A 11 18.14 -29.04 -10.30
N GLU A 12 18.57 -30.14 -10.88
CA GLU A 12 19.25 -30.25 -12.17
C GLU A 12 18.44 -29.72 -13.35
N SER A 13 19.15 -29.05 -14.26
CA SER A 13 18.61 -28.49 -15.50
C SER A 13 18.19 -29.59 -16.49
N PRO A 14 17.01 -29.47 -17.13
CA PRO A 14 16.84 -29.91 -18.50
C PRO A 14 16.93 -28.68 -19.41
N THR A 15 17.84 -28.74 -20.38
CA THR A 15 17.91 -27.83 -21.52
C THR A 15 16.54 -27.71 -22.17
N CYS A 16 15.92 -26.53 -22.10
CA CYS A 16 14.70 -26.25 -22.83
C CYS A 16 14.76 -24.83 -23.41
N SER A 17 14.96 -24.77 -24.73
CA SER A 17 14.80 -23.56 -25.53
C SER A 17 13.39 -23.00 -25.33
N HIS A 18 13.26 -21.91 -24.59
CA HIS A 18 11.98 -21.21 -24.44
C HIS A 18 12.06 -19.81 -25.06
N ALA A 19 11.13 -19.61 -25.99
CA ALA A 19 10.94 -18.40 -26.76
C ALA A 19 10.70 -17.18 -25.86
N ALA A 20 11.25 -16.04 -26.29
CA ALA A 20 10.98 -14.73 -25.73
C ALA A 20 9.49 -14.40 -25.83
N GLY A 21 8.77 -14.56 -24.72
CA GLY A 21 7.40 -14.09 -24.52
C GLY A 21 7.28 -13.61 -23.08
N THR A 22 7.70 -12.38 -22.81
CA THR A 22 7.50 -11.75 -21.49
C THR A 22 6.00 -11.60 -21.24
N ALA A 23 5.46 -12.33 -20.28
CA ALA A 23 4.12 -12.08 -19.78
C ALA A 23 4.01 -10.61 -19.31
N PRO A 24 2.92 -9.89 -19.63
CA PRO A 24 2.77 -8.51 -19.19
C PRO A 24 2.62 -8.47 -17.67
N PHE A 25 3.36 -7.58 -17.01
CA PHE A 25 3.16 -7.27 -15.59
C PHE A 25 1.72 -6.79 -15.36
N ASP A 26 1.13 -7.16 -14.22
CA ASP A 26 -0.20 -6.69 -13.85
C ASP A 26 -0.15 -5.30 -13.21
N TYR A 27 -1.19 -4.50 -13.48
CA TYR A 27 -1.34 -3.16 -12.91
C TYR A 27 -2.77 -2.92 -12.43
N LEU A 28 -2.88 -2.25 -11.29
CA LEU A 28 -4.13 -1.73 -10.78
C LEU A 28 -4.62 -0.58 -11.69
N PRO A 29 -5.89 -0.60 -12.15
CA PRO A 29 -6.44 0.48 -12.97
C PRO A 29 -6.36 1.83 -12.27
N LYS A 30 -6.09 2.90 -13.04
CA LYS A 30 -5.86 4.25 -12.51
C LYS A 30 -6.92 4.75 -11.50
N PRO A 31 -8.24 4.60 -11.73
CA PRO A 31 -9.24 5.03 -10.75
C PRO A 31 -9.14 4.28 -9.42
N SER A 32 -8.84 2.98 -9.48
CA SER A 32 -8.65 2.13 -8.30
C SER A 32 -7.36 2.48 -7.57
N LEU A 33 -6.28 2.78 -8.30
CA LEU A 33 -5.02 3.25 -7.74
C LEU A 33 -5.17 4.61 -7.04
N ASP A 34 -5.87 5.56 -7.65
CA ASP A 34 -6.12 6.87 -7.04
C ASP A 34 -6.88 6.74 -5.72
N ARG A 35 -7.88 5.84 -5.67
CA ARG A 35 -8.59 5.51 -4.43
C ARG A 35 -7.67 4.85 -3.41
N LEU A 36 -6.86 3.88 -3.82
CA LEU A 36 -5.95 3.16 -2.94
C LEU A 36 -4.90 4.10 -2.33
N ARG A 37 -4.34 5.03 -3.12
CA ARG A 37 -3.38 6.03 -2.63
C ARG A 37 -4.01 7.05 -1.69
N LYS A 38 -5.29 7.42 -1.89
CA LYS A 38 -6.03 8.25 -0.93
C LYS A 38 -6.22 7.53 0.42
N ILE A 39 -6.59 6.26 0.39
CA ILE A 39 -6.74 5.44 1.61
C ILE A 39 -5.39 5.32 2.35
N ASN A 40 -4.30 5.13 1.60
CA ASN A 40 -2.96 4.97 2.16
C ASN A 40 -2.16 6.28 2.25
N HIS A 41 -2.82 7.44 2.24
CA HIS A 41 -2.14 8.74 2.18
C HIS A 41 -1.12 8.94 3.32
N PHE A 42 -1.48 8.61 4.55
CA PHE A 42 -0.57 8.69 5.71
C PHE A 42 0.64 7.78 5.58
N LEU A 43 0.46 6.57 5.06
CA LEU A 43 1.56 5.62 4.86
C LEU A 43 2.53 6.16 3.80
N ILE A 44 1.99 6.67 2.68
CA ILE A 44 2.77 7.28 1.61
C ILE A 44 3.52 8.51 2.13
N HIS A 45 2.87 9.36 2.92
CA HIS A 45 3.48 10.56 3.47
C HIS A 45 4.58 10.22 4.51
N ALA A 46 4.33 9.26 5.40
CA ALA A 46 5.34 8.77 6.34
C ALA A 46 6.56 8.21 5.61
N PHE A 47 6.36 7.43 4.54
CA PHE A 47 7.43 6.94 3.68
C PHE A 47 8.21 8.10 3.04
N GLN A 48 7.53 9.02 2.37
CA GLN A 48 8.17 10.16 1.69
C GLN A 48 8.99 11.02 2.66
N ASN A 49 8.48 11.29 3.86
CA ASN A 49 9.20 12.03 4.89
C ASN A 49 10.40 11.24 5.43
N SER A 50 10.27 9.92 5.56
CA SER A 50 11.38 9.06 6.00
C SER A 50 12.53 9.11 4.99
N ILE A 51 12.21 9.03 3.70
CA ILE A 51 13.22 9.08 2.64
C ILE A 51 13.82 10.49 2.52
N SER A 52 13.03 11.55 2.63
CA SER A 52 13.53 12.92 2.51
C SER A 52 14.56 13.30 3.58
N VAL A 53 14.47 12.71 4.78
CA VAL A 53 15.45 12.92 5.86
C VAL A 53 16.80 12.27 5.56
N ILE A 54 16.81 11.14 4.85
CA ILE A 54 18.04 10.37 4.58
C ILE A 54 18.64 10.67 3.22
N GLN A 55 17.85 11.13 2.24
CA GLN A 55 18.27 11.26 0.83
C GLN A 55 19.55 12.07 0.63
N GLU A 56 19.77 13.13 1.42
CA GLU A 56 20.95 14.01 1.30
C GLU A 56 22.25 13.31 1.72
N ASN A 57 22.15 12.26 2.53
CA ASN A 57 23.28 11.50 3.06
C ASN A 57 23.50 10.17 2.31
N LEU A 58 22.62 9.81 1.38
CA LEU A 58 22.75 8.60 0.58
C LEU A 58 23.64 8.85 -0.64
N THR A 59 24.89 8.40 -0.55
CA THR A 59 25.87 8.47 -1.63
C THR A 59 25.95 7.11 -2.34
N GLY A 60 24.98 6.80 -3.20
CA GLY A 60 24.95 5.54 -3.95
C GLY A 60 23.68 5.36 -4.77
N THR A 61 23.69 4.34 -5.61
CA THR A 61 22.53 3.90 -6.40
C THR A 61 21.52 3.22 -5.49
N TYR A 62 20.29 3.72 -5.43
CA TYR A 62 19.22 3.11 -4.64
C TYR A 62 17.84 3.33 -5.28
N LEU A 63 16.93 2.40 -5.03
CA LEU A 63 15.51 2.50 -5.34
C LEU A 63 14.70 1.98 -4.15
N PHE A 64 13.95 2.85 -3.50
CA PHE A 64 12.96 2.49 -2.49
C PHE A 64 11.59 2.31 -3.12
N LEU A 65 10.90 1.23 -2.73
CA LEU A 65 9.54 0.93 -3.12
C LEU A 65 8.67 0.78 -1.87
N LEU A 66 7.48 1.35 -1.93
CA LEU A 66 6.43 1.19 -0.92
C LEU A 66 5.22 0.52 -1.56
N THR A 67 4.81 -0.62 -1.03
CA THR A 67 3.59 -1.31 -1.47
C THR A 67 2.52 -1.32 -0.37
N ASP A 68 1.26 -1.59 -0.75
CA ASP A 68 0.22 -1.97 0.21
C ASP A 68 0.38 -3.44 0.64
N SER A 69 -0.48 -3.90 1.55
CA SER A 69 -0.51 -5.29 2.03
C SER A 69 -0.76 -6.34 0.95
N ASN A 70 -1.28 -5.94 -0.22
CA ASN A 70 -1.54 -6.82 -1.36
C ASN A 70 -0.41 -6.79 -2.40
N GLY A 71 0.69 -6.08 -2.12
CA GLY A 71 1.82 -5.95 -3.02
C GLY A 71 1.61 -4.94 -4.16
N VAL A 72 0.61 -4.05 -4.08
CA VAL A 72 0.41 -2.98 -5.07
C VAL A 72 1.36 -1.83 -4.77
N LEU A 73 2.18 -1.43 -5.75
CA LEU A 73 3.11 -0.30 -5.62
C LEU A 73 2.36 1.03 -5.41
N LEU A 74 2.55 1.65 -4.26
CA LEU A 74 1.94 2.92 -3.86
C LEU A 74 2.83 4.12 -4.16
N SER A 75 4.12 3.99 -3.88
CA SER A 75 5.12 5.06 -4.00
C SER A 75 6.50 4.47 -4.23
N MET A 76 7.38 5.29 -4.78
CA MET A 76 8.77 4.96 -5.04
C MET A 76 9.65 6.21 -4.93
N ASN A 77 10.90 6.03 -4.56
CA ASN A 77 11.92 7.08 -4.56
C ASN A 77 13.27 6.46 -4.97
N TYR A 78 14.06 7.15 -5.77
CA TYR A 78 15.31 6.59 -6.30
C TYR A 78 16.37 7.67 -6.45
N SER A 79 17.62 7.23 -6.47
CA SER A 79 18.78 8.07 -6.73
C SER A 79 18.76 8.63 -8.16
N SER A 80 19.32 9.82 -8.36
CA SER A 80 19.22 10.55 -9.62
C SER A 80 19.84 9.82 -10.83
N ASP A 81 20.84 8.98 -10.59
CA ASP A 81 21.48 8.12 -11.59
C ASP A 81 20.55 7.02 -12.13
N LEU A 82 19.54 6.59 -11.36
CA LEU A 82 18.55 5.60 -11.81
C LEU A 82 17.39 6.20 -12.59
N LYS A 83 17.30 7.53 -12.72
CA LYS A 83 16.12 8.17 -13.30
C LYS A 83 15.74 7.62 -14.68
N ALA A 84 16.69 7.55 -15.62
CA ALA A 84 16.43 7.04 -16.95
C ALA A 84 16.05 5.55 -16.94
N VAL A 85 16.77 4.75 -16.14
CA VAL A 85 16.52 3.31 -16.00
C VAL A 85 15.11 3.03 -15.49
N VAL A 86 14.65 3.81 -14.52
CA VAL A 86 13.31 3.69 -13.92
C VAL A 86 12.23 4.23 -14.86
N GLU A 87 12.46 5.34 -15.55
CA GLU A 87 11.49 5.91 -16.51
C GLU A 87 11.24 4.98 -17.71
N ASP A 88 12.27 4.25 -18.16
CA ASP A 88 12.17 3.24 -19.21
C ASP A 88 11.74 1.85 -18.68
N SER A 89 11.49 1.73 -17.37
CA SER A 89 11.06 0.49 -16.74
C SER A 89 9.53 0.30 -16.77
N PRO A 90 9.04 -0.96 -16.66
CA PRO A 90 7.65 -1.23 -16.34
C PRO A 90 7.24 -0.71 -14.93
N ILE A 91 8.19 -0.40 -14.05
CA ILE A 91 7.94 -0.14 -12.64
C ILE A 91 7.33 1.24 -12.46
N ARG A 92 6.07 1.26 -12.05
CA ARG A 92 5.32 2.48 -11.74
C ARG A 92 4.23 2.19 -10.72
N PRO A 93 3.77 3.21 -9.97
CA PRO A 93 2.65 3.04 -9.05
C PRO A 93 1.46 2.33 -9.71
N GLY A 94 0.89 1.36 -9.00
CA GLY A 94 -0.16 0.46 -9.46
C GLY A 94 0.33 -0.93 -9.88
N MET A 95 1.63 -1.13 -10.12
CA MET A 95 2.17 -2.47 -10.43
C MET A 95 1.99 -3.44 -9.26
N PHE A 96 1.64 -4.70 -9.55
CA PHE A 96 1.55 -5.77 -8.54
C PHE A 96 2.88 -6.51 -8.43
N PHE A 97 3.46 -6.56 -7.23
CA PHE A 97 4.69 -7.30 -6.91
C PHE A 97 4.44 -8.72 -6.39
N THR A 98 3.25 -9.27 -6.59
CA THR A 98 2.95 -10.67 -6.23
C THR A 98 3.76 -11.63 -7.10
N ALA A 99 4.04 -12.84 -6.60
CA ALA A 99 4.72 -13.86 -7.39
C ALA A 99 3.96 -14.21 -8.69
N GLN A 100 2.62 -14.15 -8.65
CA GLN A 100 1.79 -14.38 -9.84
C GLN A 100 1.97 -13.33 -10.93
N SER A 101 2.20 -12.06 -10.57
CA SER A 101 2.34 -10.95 -11.53
C SER A 101 3.79 -10.77 -12.00
N CYS A 102 4.76 -10.93 -11.08
CA CYS A 102 6.16 -10.55 -11.29
C CYS A 102 7.15 -11.71 -11.20
N GLY A 103 6.68 -12.94 -10.94
CA GLY A 103 7.55 -14.03 -10.50
C GLY A 103 8.13 -13.79 -9.10
N VAL A 104 8.94 -14.73 -8.60
CA VAL A 104 9.67 -14.59 -7.34
C VAL A 104 10.50 -13.30 -7.34
N ASN A 105 10.20 -12.44 -6.37
CA ASN A 105 10.87 -11.16 -6.07
C ASN A 105 10.86 -10.90 -4.55
N ALA A 106 11.68 -9.97 -4.05
CA ALA A 106 11.86 -9.79 -2.62
C ALA A 106 10.56 -9.46 -1.87
N ILE A 107 9.67 -8.64 -2.45
CA ILE A 107 8.36 -8.33 -1.88
C ILE A 107 7.53 -9.62 -1.80
N SER A 108 7.40 -10.39 -2.89
CA SER A 108 6.62 -11.64 -2.87
C SER A 108 7.12 -12.66 -1.83
N VAL A 109 8.44 -12.81 -1.65
CA VAL A 109 9.00 -13.71 -0.63
C VAL A 109 8.73 -13.19 0.78
N THR A 110 8.74 -11.87 0.95
CA THR A 110 8.36 -11.22 2.21
C THR A 110 6.86 -11.39 2.49
N MET A 111 6.01 -11.41 1.46
CA MET A 111 4.58 -11.69 1.60
C MET A 111 4.32 -13.09 2.16
N ASP A 112 5.09 -14.08 1.71
CA ASP A 112 4.92 -15.47 2.11
C ASP A 112 5.51 -15.77 3.51
N SER A 113 6.65 -15.15 3.83
CA SER A 113 7.36 -15.40 5.09
C SER A 113 6.96 -14.47 6.24
N ASN A 114 6.47 -13.27 5.91
CA ASN A 114 6.23 -12.17 6.86
C ASN A 114 7.48 -11.80 7.68
N GLU A 115 8.66 -11.98 7.11
CA GLU A 115 9.97 -11.70 7.71
C GLU A 115 10.82 -10.89 6.73
N PRO A 116 11.82 -10.11 7.18
CA PRO A 116 12.73 -9.43 6.27
C PRO A 116 13.54 -10.40 5.39
N VAL A 117 13.63 -10.09 4.10
CA VAL A 117 14.28 -10.93 3.08
C VAL A 117 15.36 -10.13 2.37
N VAL A 118 16.50 -10.77 2.12
CA VAL A 118 17.47 -10.32 1.12
C VAL A 118 17.40 -11.27 -0.07
N LEU A 119 17.17 -10.73 -1.26
CA LEU A 119 17.09 -11.48 -2.50
C LEU A 119 18.20 -11.02 -3.46
N LEU A 120 19.03 -11.96 -3.89
CA LEU A 120 20.12 -11.75 -4.84
C LEU A 120 19.61 -11.79 -6.30
N PRO A 121 20.35 -11.24 -7.27
CA PRO A 121 19.89 -11.15 -8.66
C PRO A 121 19.48 -12.50 -9.26
N GLU A 122 20.24 -13.57 -9.01
CA GLU A 122 20.00 -14.91 -9.55
C GLU A 122 18.76 -15.59 -8.96
N GLN A 123 18.22 -15.04 -7.87
CA GLN A 123 17.08 -15.60 -7.15
C GLN A 123 15.75 -15.01 -7.62
N HIS A 124 15.78 -14.02 -8.52
CA HIS A 124 14.58 -13.49 -9.15
C HIS A 124 14.13 -14.41 -10.29
N GLU A 125 12.82 -14.69 -10.36
CA GLU A 125 12.25 -15.50 -11.44
C GLU A 125 12.11 -14.68 -12.74
N SER A 126 11.68 -13.43 -12.63
CA SER A 126 11.53 -12.55 -13.79
C SER A 126 12.90 -12.12 -14.32
N PRO A 127 13.18 -12.30 -15.62
CA PRO A 127 14.41 -11.82 -16.25
C PRO A 127 14.66 -10.33 -16.06
N TYR A 128 13.59 -9.55 -15.85
CA TYR A 128 13.68 -8.10 -15.66
C TYR A 128 14.43 -7.72 -14.37
N PHE A 129 14.32 -8.53 -13.31
CA PHE A 129 14.93 -8.25 -12.01
C PHE A 129 16.27 -8.96 -11.80
N GLN A 130 16.81 -9.64 -12.81
CA GLN A 130 18.06 -10.43 -12.68
C GLN A 130 19.34 -9.61 -12.54
N SER A 131 19.24 -8.28 -12.44
CA SER A 131 20.35 -7.39 -12.05
C SER A 131 20.13 -6.69 -10.71
N TRP A 132 19.07 -7.05 -10.00
CA TRP A 132 18.60 -6.38 -8.80
C TRP A 132 19.07 -7.12 -7.56
N HIS A 133 19.64 -6.37 -6.62
CA HIS A 133 19.82 -6.82 -5.24
C HIS A 133 18.75 -6.14 -4.42
N CYS A 134 17.97 -6.91 -3.68
CA CYS A 134 16.77 -6.42 -3.01
C CYS A 134 16.82 -6.76 -1.52
N TYR A 135 16.42 -5.81 -0.69
CA TYR A 135 16.06 -6.05 0.70
C TYR A 135 14.62 -5.59 0.90
N ALA A 136 13.76 -6.51 1.32
CA ALA A 136 12.36 -6.23 1.61
C ALA A 136 12.04 -6.54 3.07
N ALA A 137 11.11 -5.78 3.64
CA ALA A 137 10.62 -5.99 4.99
C ALA A 137 9.12 -5.66 5.08
N PRO A 138 8.37 -6.42 5.91
CA PRO A 138 6.97 -6.11 6.19
C PRO A 138 6.87 -4.82 7.02
N LEU A 139 5.83 -4.04 6.77
CA LEU A 139 5.51 -2.81 7.48
C LEU A 139 4.31 -3.02 8.39
N PHE A 140 4.48 -2.67 9.66
CA PHE A 140 3.41 -2.73 10.66
C PHE A 140 3.15 -1.35 11.26
N MET A 141 1.87 -1.02 11.42
CA MET A 141 1.42 0.13 12.19
C MET A 141 0.66 -0.39 13.41
N GLY A 142 1.34 -0.46 14.55
CA GLY A 142 0.83 -1.20 15.71
C GLY A 142 0.76 -2.70 15.39
N SER A 143 -0.41 -3.32 15.57
CA SER A 143 -0.63 -4.73 15.23
C SER A 143 -1.08 -4.95 13.78
N GLN A 144 -1.31 -3.88 13.01
CA GLN A 144 -1.82 -3.98 11.65
C GLN A 144 -0.67 -4.06 10.65
N HIS A 145 -0.65 -5.11 9.82
CA HIS A 145 0.21 -5.19 8.65
C HIS A 145 -0.33 -4.27 7.55
N VAL A 146 0.47 -3.31 7.09
CA VAL A 146 0.04 -2.23 6.18
C VAL A 146 0.65 -2.32 4.78
N GLY A 147 1.69 -3.13 4.59
CA GLY A 147 2.37 -3.27 3.32
C GLY A 147 3.83 -3.63 3.47
N TYR A 148 4.62 -3.40 2.43
CA TYR A 148 6.03 -3.77 2.40
C TYR A 148 6.89 -2.60 1.97
N LEU A 149 8.06 -2.49 2.60
CA LEU A 149 9.15 -1.63 2.16
C LEU A 149 10.16 -2.51 1.45
N ASP A 150 10.58 -2.10 0.26
CA ASP A 150 11.71 -2.67 -0.43
C ASP A 150 12.74 -1.59 -0.72
N VAL A 151 14.02 -1.94 -0.60
CA VAL A 151 15.13 -1.18 -1.16
C VAL A 151 15.87 -2.07 -2.13
N SER A 152 16.20 -1.52 -3.28
CA SER A 152 16.84 -2.22 -4.38
C SER A 152 18.06 -1.44 -4.88
N THR A 153 19.09 -2.16 -5.34
CA THR A 153 20.19 -1.62 -6.15
C THR A 153 20.20 -2.33 -7.51
N ILE A 154 20.37 -1.57 -8.60
CA ILE A 154 20.36 -2.10 -9.97
C ILE A 154 21.78 -2.04 -10.52
N ASN A 155 22.30 -3.17 -11.03
CA ASN A 155 23.66 -3.28 -11.57
C ASN A 155 24.78 -2.87 -10.58
N ALA A 156 24.49 -2.90 -9.29
CA ALA A 156 25.42 -2.56 -8.22
C ALA A 156 25.18 -3.45 -7.02
N ASN A 157 26.25 -3.77 -6.29
CA ASN A 157 26.14 -4.49 -5.02
C ASN A 157 25.43 -3.63 -3.99
N MET A 158 24.57 -4.27 -3.21
CA MET A 158 23.92 -3.63 -2.08
C MET A 158 24.89 -3.53 -0.91
N GLN A 159 25.19 -2.29 -0.49
CA GLN A 159 26.04 -2.03 0.67
C GLN A 159 25.29 -2.36 1.97
N GLY A 160 26.01 -2.89 2.97
CA GLY A 160 25.42 -3.27 4.26
C GLY A 160 24.77 -2.09 4.99
N GLU A 161 25.30 -0.89 4.78
CA GLU A 161 24.79 0.39 5.30
C GLU A 161 23.40 0.70 4.74
N LEU A 162 23.15 0.44 3.46
CA LEU A 162 21.83 0.66 2.86
C LEU A 162 20.79 -0.29 3.46
N ILE A 163 21.16 -1.55 3.70
CA ILE A 163 20.32 -2.52 4.42
C ILE A 163 20.06 -2.06 5.85
N ALA A 164 21.09 -1.55 6.54
CA ALA A 164 20.94 -1.04 7.90
C ALA A 164 19.98 0.16 7.95
N ILE A 165 20.08 1.09 7.00
CA ILE A 165 19.15 2.21 6.86
C ILE A 165 17.74 1.69 6.58
N ALA A 166 17.57 0.77 5.63
CA ALA A 166 16.28 0.19 5.30
C ALA A 166 15.63 -0.57 6.47
N LYS A 167 16.42 -1.15 7.39
CA LYS A 167 15.93 -1.74 8.64
C LYS A 167 15.36 -0.72 9.62
N LEU A 168 15.83 0.53 9.57
CA LEU A 168 15.40 1.59 10.48
C LEU A 168 14.20 2.38 9.94
N ILE A 169 14.02 2.42 8.61
CA ILE A 169 12.90 3.15 7.97
C ILE A 169 11.53 2.72 8.52
N PRO A 170 11.18 1.42 8.67
CA PRO A 170 9.89 1.02 9.22
C PRO A 170 9.60 1.62 10.61
N ALA A 171 10.59 1.60 11.51
CA ALA A 171 10.44 2.16 12.84
C ALA A 171 10.29 3.69 12.82
N TYR A 172 11.03 4.37 11.94
CA TYR A 172 10.90 5.81 11.74
C TYR A 172 9.54 6.18 11.14
N MET A 173 9.08 5.44 10.12
CA MET A 173 7.75 5.58 9.53
C MET A 173 6.65 5.41 10.58
N GLN A 174 6.77 4.42 11.47
CA GLN A 174 5.80 4.19 12.54
C GLN A 174 5.73 5.38 13.50
N ASN A 175 6.88 5.98 13.87
CA ASN A 175 6.91 7.17 14.72
C ASN A 175 6.25 8.38 14.04
N CYS A 176 6.52 8.61 12.75
CA CYS A 176 5.87 9.66 11.98
C CYS A 176 4.36 9.43 11.86
N TYR A 177 3.96 8.19 11.60
CA TYR A 177 2.57 7.79 11.43
C TYR A 177 1.76 7.94 12.71
N GLN A 178 2.34 7.56 13.86
CA GLN A 178 1.72 7.79 15.18
C GLN A 178 1.59 9.28 15.49
N SER A 179 2.67 10.06 15.28
CA SER A 179 2.68 11.49 15.55
C SER A 179 1.65 12.24 14.69
N GLN A 180 1.53 11.88 13.41
CA GLN A 180 0.56 12.45 12.46
C GLN A 180 -0.87 12.01 12.79
N GLN A 181 -1.11 10.74 13.16
CA GLN A 181 -2.42 10.33 13.64
C GLN A 181 -2.81 11.02 14.94
N THR A 182 -1.90 11.24 15.90
CA THR A 182 -2.22 11.99 17.12
C THR A 182 -2.48 13.47 16.84
N ALA A 183 -1.80 14.07 15.85
CA ALA A 183 -2.09 15.43 15.41
C ALA A 183 -3.44 15.51 14.65
N GLU A 184 -3.78 14.52 13.82
CA GLU A 184 -5.02 14.45 13.06
C GLU A 184 -6.20 13.78 13.77
N VAL A 185 -6.04 13.23 14.98
CA VAL A 185 -7.22 12.99 15.85
C VAL A 185 -7.92 14.32 16.18
N CYS A 186 -7.21 15.46 16.05
CA CYS A 186 -7.79 16.79 16.11
C CYS A 186 -8.28 17.33 14.74
N ASP A 187 -7.97 16.65 13.62
CA ASP A 187 -8.15 17.19 12.26
C ASP A 187 -8.36 16.09 11.21
N LYS A 188 -9.19 15.08 11.51
CA LYS A 188 -9.61 14.09 10.50
C LYS A 188 -10.27 14.87 9.35
N PRO A 189 -10.20 14.41 8.08
CA PRO A 189 -11.16 14.81 7.08
C PRO A 189 -12.50 14.20 7.50
N ALA A 190 -13.15 14.85 8.46
CA ALA A 190 -14.53 14.58 8.78
C ALA A 190 -15.26 14.82 7.48
N VAL A 191 -15.80 13.75 6.91
CA VAL A 191 -16.98 13.91 6.11
C VAL A 191 -17.97 14.55 7.07
N GLU A 192 -18.10 15.88 7.02
CA GLU A 192 -18.91 16.64 7.97
C GLU A 192 -20.35 16.27 7.71
N PHE A 193 -20.84 15.29 8.46
CA PHE A 193 -22.26 15.01 8.52
C PHE A 193 -22.89 16.03 9.44
N THR A 194 -24.02 16.58 9.02
CA THR A 194 -24.85 17.32 9.97
C THR A 194 -25.38 16.34 11.02
N GLU A 195 -25.75 16.83 12.22
CA GLU A 195 -26.37 15.99 13.26
C GLU A 195 -27.52 15.14 12.70
N ARG A 196 -28.29 15.72 11.77
CA ARG A 196 -29.39 15.05 11.10
C ARG A 196 -28.94 13.88 10.22
N GLN A 197 -27.81 14.02 9.53
CA GLN A 197 -27.25 12.97 8.68
C GLN A 197 -26.65 11.84 9.53
N LEU A 198 -25.97 12.16 10.63
CA LEU A 198 -25.47 11.15 11.60
C LEU A 198 -26.61 10.35 12.20
N THR A 199 -27.65 11.03 12.69
CA THR A 199 -28.84 10.39 13.26
C THR A 199 -29.48 9.40 12.27
N ILE A 200 -29.54 9.77 10.98
CA ILE A 200 -30.08 8.89 9.92
C ILE A 200 -29.13 7.73 9.62
N LEU A 201 -27.82 7.97 9.60
CA LEU A 201 -26.79 6.95 9.38
C LEU A 201 -26.78 5.90 10.51
N GLU A 202 -26.92 6.31 11.77
CA GLU A 202 -27.10 5.45 12.95
C GLU A 202 -28.34 4.56 12.81
N MET A 203 -29.47 5.12 12.40
CA MET A 203 -30.68 4.32 12.20
C MET A 203 -30.56 3.35 11.03
N ILE A 204 -29.82 3.71 9.97
CA ILE A 204 -29.52 2.78 8.87
C ILE A 204 -28.62 1.64 9.37
N ALA A 205 -27.60 1.95 10.18
CA ALA A 205 -26.72 0.95 10.82
C ALA A 205 -27.49 0.01 11.76
N GLY A 206 -28.48 0.55 12.48
CA GLY A 206 -29.43 -0.23 13.29
C GLY A 206 -30.46 -1.04 12.47
N GLY A 207 -30.39 -1.05 11.13
CA GLY A 207 -31.26 -1.85 10.27
C GLY A 207 -32.67 -1.28 10.08
N LEU A 208 -32.92 -0.01 10.41
CA LEU A 208 -34.25 0.59 10.23
C LEU A 208 -34.53 0.86 8.74
N THR A 209 -35.77 0.60 8.33
CA THR A 209 -36.24 0.96 6.99
C THR A 209 -36.50 2.46 6.87
N VAL A 210 -36.48 2.99 5.64
CA VAL A 210 -36.78 4.41 5.36
C VAL A 210 -38.09 4.87 5.99
N LYS A 211 -39.12 4.01 5.94
CA LYS A 211 -40.42 4.25 6.56
C LYS A 211 -40.35 4.33 8.09
N ALA A 212 -39.60 3.44 8.72
CA ALA A 212 -39.40 3.46 10.18
C ALA A 212 -38.62 4.71 10.64
N ILE A 213 -37.60 5.10 9.88
CA ILE A 213 -36.82 6.33 10.13
C ILE A 213 -37.72 7.56 10.02
N ALA A 214 -38.54 7.64 8.96
CA ALA A 214 -39.47 8.75 8.74
C ALA A 214 -40.44 8.93 9.91
N LEU A 215 -41.03 7.82 10.39
CA LEU A 215 -41.92 7.81 11.56
C LEU A 215 -41.20 8.26 12.84
N LYS A 216 -40.01 7.70 13.12
CA LYS A 216 -39.23 8.00 14.33
C LYS A 216 -38.78 9.46 14.37
N LEU A 217 -38.44 10.01 13.21
CA LEU A 217 -37.98 11.39 13.06
C LEU A 217 -39.09 12.41 12.77
N LYS A 218 -40.35 11.96 12.67
CA LYS A 218 -41.53 12.77 12.31
C LYS A 218 -41.32 13.62 11.05
N ILE A 219 -40.75 13.03 10.01
CA ILE A 219 -40.50 13.66 8.70
C ILE A 219 -41.05 12.81 7.56
N LYS A 220 -41.11 13.36 6.35
CA LYS A 220 -41.52 12.62 5.14
C LYS A 220 -40.43 11.65 4.69
N GLU A 221 -40.83 10.51 4.12
CA GLU A 221 -39.91 9.51 3.55
C GLU A 221 -39.01 10.11 2.46
N CYS A 222 -39.52 11.07 1.67
CA CYS A 222 -38.72 11.77 0.66
C CYS A 222 -37.54 12.54 1.27
N THR A 223 -37.71 13.12 2.46
CA THR A 223 -36.64 13.81 3.19
C THR A 223 -35.58 12.83 3.68
N VAL A 224 -35.99 11.64 4.15
CA VAL A 224 -35.06 10.58 4.53
C VAL A 224 -34.25 10.10 3.32
N ASN A 225 -34.91 9.89 2.17
CA ASN A 225 -34.24 9.51 0.92
C ASN A 225 -33.26 10.58 0.42
N HIS A 226 -33.60 11.86 0.58
CA HIS A 226 -32.68 12.95 0.28
C HIS A 226 -31.43 12.89 1.16
N HIS A 227 -31.57 12.78 2.48
CA HIS A 227 -30.43 12.63 3.38
C HIS A 227 -29.61 11.38 3.09
N LYS A 228 -30.25 10.25 2.81
CA LYS A 228 -29.59 9.00 2.41
C LYS A 228 -28.73 9.19 1.16
N LYS A 229 -29.23 9.88 0.14
CA LYS A 229 -28.46 10.20 -1.08
C LYS A 229 -27.26 11.11 -0.78
N VAL A 230 -27.44 12.12 0.07
CA VAL A 230 -26.33 12.99 0.49
C VAL A 230 -25.27 12.21 1.27
N ILE A 231 -25.69 11.33 2.18
CA ILE A 231 -24.79 10.45 2.93
C ILE A 231 -24.02 9.53 1.99
N PHE A 232 -24.69 8.92 1.02
CA PHE A 232 -24.06 8.00 0.07
C PHE A 232 -23.06 8.69 -0.84
N ASN A 233 -23.40 9.88 -1.34
CA ASN A 233 -22.48 10.71 -2.11
C ASN A 233 -21.24 11.10 -1.29
N LYS A 234 -21.45 11.47 -0.03
CA LYS A 234 -20.39 11.83 0.92
C LYS A 234 -19.47 10.66 1.27
N LEU A 235 -20.01 9.45 1.39
CA LEU A 235 -19.25 8.21 1.65
C LEU A 235 -18.69 7.55 0.36
N GLY A 236 -19.12 7.99 -0.82
CA GLY A 236 -18.74 7.38 -2.10
C GLY A 236 -19.30 5.97 -2.33
N VAL A 237 -20.51 5.69 -1.84
CA VAL A 237 -21.16 4.36 -1.86
C VAL A 237 -22.49 4.40 -2.59
N GLN A 238 -23.00 3.22 -2.97
CA GLN A 238 -24.30 3.10 -3.65
C GLN A 238 -25.35 2.32 -2.86
N SER A 239 -24.93 1.57 -1.83
CA SER A 239 -25.83 0.74 -1.03
C SER A 239 -25.77 1.09 0.46
N SER A 240 -26.87 0.80 1.18
CA SER A 240 -26.93 1.02 2.64
C SER A 240 -25.94 0.12 3.38
N THR A 241 -25.70 -1.10 2.89
CA THR A 241 -24.74 -2.06 3.45
C THR A 241 -23.31 -1.57 3.31
N GLU A 242 -22.93 -1.02 2.14
CA GLU A 242 -21.63 -0.36 1.96
C GLU A 242 -21.49 0.86 2.86
N ALA A 243 -22.54 1.69 2.95
CA ALA A 243 -22.54 2.87 3.80
C ALA A 243 -22.26 2.52 5.27
N VAL A 244 -22.92 1.48 5.79
CA VAL A 244 -22.71 0.99 7.17
C VAL A 244 -21.31 0.44 7.35
N SER A 245 -20.80 -0.35 6.41
CA SER A 245 -19.44 -0.90 6.50
C SER A 245 -18.37 0.20 6.53
N ILE A 246 -18.51 1.26 5.72
CA ILE A 246 -17.57 2.38 5.72
C ILE A 246 -17.73 3.22 6.98
N ALA A 247 -18.97 3.52 7.37
CA ALA A 247 -19.23 4.36 8.52
C ALA A 247 -18.71 3.72 9.83
N SER A 248 -18.78 2.40 9.97
CA SER A 248 -18.23 1.69 11.13
C SER A 248 -16.70 1.64 11.13
N ARG A 249 -16.06 1.52 9.96
CA ARG A 249 -14.60 1.66 9.81
C ARG A 249 -14.10 3.07 10.15
N MET A 250 -14.92 4.09 9.90
CA MET A 250 -14.63 5.50 10.18
C MET A 250 -15.08 5.94 11.59
N SER A 251 -15.64 5.03 12.39
CA SER A 251 -16.15 5.29 13.75
C SER A 251 -17.30 6.31 13.83
N TYR A 252 -18.14 6.40 12.81
CA TYR A 252 -19.38 7.19 12.83
C TYR A 252 -20.57 6.42 13.45
N VAL A 253 -20.53 5.08 13.44
CA VAL A 253 -21.59 4.15 13.90
C VAL A 253 -21.03 2.82 14.36
#